data_AF-A0A7S1ICY6-F1
#
_entry.id   AF-A0A7S1ICY6-F1
#
_cell.length_a   1.000
_cell.length_b   1.000
_cell.length_c   1.000
_cell.angle_alpha   90.00
_cell.angle_beta   90.00
_cell.angle_gamma   90.00
#
_symmetry.space_group_name_H-M   'P 1'
#
loop_
_entity.id
_entity.type
_entity.pdbx_description
1 polymer ?
#
loop_
_entity_poly.entity_id
_entity_poly.type
_entity_poly.pdbx_seq_one_letter_code
_entity_poly.pdbx_strand_id
1 'polypeptide(L)'
;FRGHWVGRACELCAEGWAGPFCDVPCPKGGLSGDVCTGRGFCLDTRTLDGDRASLCDCIPGYVGDACETECPGGAAFPCSGHGSCSSSTNGCECTASNETGHWGS
;
A
#
# COMPACT_ATOMS: atom_id res chain seq x y z
N PHE A 1 21.21 19.94 3.60
CA PHE A 1 20.26 18.80 3.68
C PHE A 1 20.07 18.25 2.27
N ARG A 2 20.21 16.93 2.06
CA ARG A 2 20.10 16.29 0.74
C ARG A 2 18.79 15.50 0.71
N GLY A 3 17.73 16.16 0.28
CA GLY A 3 16.43 15.52 0.00
C GLY A 3 16.14 15.56 -1.50
N HIS A 4 15.18 14.75 -1.92
CA HIS A 4 14.76 14.64 -3.31
C HIS A 4 13.56 15.55 -3.57
N TRP A 5 13.84 16.82 -3.83
CA TRP A 5 12.82 17.86 -4.01
C TRP A 5 12.56 18.18 -5.47
N VAL A 6 11.31 18.49 -5.78
CA VAL A 6 10.84 18.97 -7.09
C VAL A 6 9.86 20.14 -6.89
N GLY A 7 9.39 20.72 -7.99
CA GLY A 7 8.54 21.91 -7.96
C GLY A 7 9.35 23.19 -8.18
N ARG A 8 8.65 24.32 -8.26
CA ARG A 8 9.26 25.62 -8.61
C ARG A 8 10.02 26.24 -7.43
N ALA A 9 9.63 25.88 -6.21
CA ALA A 9 10.27 26.32 -4.98
C ALA A 9 10.80 25.15 -4.13
N CYS A 10 11.00 23.97 -4.74
CA CYS A 10 11.44 22.76 -4.04
C CYS A 10 10.53 22.36 -2.87
N GLU A 11 9.22 22.55 -3.03
CA GLU A 11 8.21 22.30 -1.99
C GLU A 11 7.57 20.90 -2.05
N LEU A 12 7.82 20.14 -3.12
CA LEU A 12 7.25 18.81 -3.32
C LEU A 12 8.35 17.74 -3.30
N CYS A 13 8.00 16.53 -2.89
CA CYS A 13 8.90 15.39 -3.05
C CYS A 13 8.89 14.86 -4.48
N ALA A 14 10.07 14.47 -4.97
CA ALA A 14 10.20 13.74 -6.22
C ALA A 14 9.44 12.42 -6.14
N GLU A 15 9.01 11.90 -7.28
CA GLU A 15 8.36 10.59 -7.34
C GLU A 15 9.22 9.50 -6.67
N GLY A 16 8.58 8.73 -5.78
CA GLY A 16 9.24 7.68 -5.01
C GLY A 16 9.96 8.15 -3.74
N TRP A 17 9.75 9.40 -3.33
CA TRP A 17 10.26 9.95 -2.08
C TRP A 17 9.13 10.56 -1.25
N ALA A 18 9.23 10.40 0.06
CA ALA A 18 8.25 10.86 1.04
C ALA A 18 8.92 11.50 2.26
N GLY A 19 8.07 11.99 3.15
CA GLY A 19 8.46 12.61 4.41
C GLY A 19 8.78 14.09 4.30
N PRO A 20 8.93 14.77 5.46
CA PRO A 20 9.07 16.23 5.52
C PRO A 20 10.38 16.75 4.95
N PHE A 21 11.34 15.87 4.64
CA PHE A 21 12.60 16.23 3.99
C PHE A 21 12.85 15.50 2.66
N CYS A 22 11.85 14.79 2.14
CA CYS A 22 11.95 13.99 0.91
C CYS A 22 13.19 13.08 0.87
N ASP A 23 13.52 12.49 2.02
CA ASP A 23 14.68 11.62 2.24
C ASP A 23 14.27 10.17 2.55
N VAL A 24 12.97 9.89 2.58
CA VAL A 24 12.42 8.56 2.84
C VAL A 24 12.02 7.92 1.50
N PRO A 25 12.62 6.78 1.10
CA PRO A 25 12.25 6.12 -0.15
C PRO A 25 10.88 5.45 0.00
N CYS A 26 10.05 5.52 -1.05
CA CYS A 26 8.78 4.79 -1.12
C CYS A 26 9.00 3.32 -1.50
N PRO A 27 8.12 2.39 -1.06
CA PRO A 27 8.16 1.02 -1.52
C PRO A 27 7.97 0.94 -3.04
N LYS A 28 8.76 0.07 -3.67
CA LYS A 28 8.71 -0.26 -5.10
C LYS A 28 8.69 -1.77 -5.21
N GLY A 29 7.92 -2.29 -6.16
CA GLY A 29 7.73 -3.74 -6.27
C GLY A 29 7.30 -4.17 -7.67
N GLY A 30 6.99 -5.46 -7.79
CA GLY A 30 6.57 -6.08 -9.04
C GLY A 30 7.65 -6.08 -10.13
N LEU A 31 7.24 -6.38 -11.37
CA LEU A 31 8.14 -6.42 -12.53
C LEU A 31 8.42 -5.03 -13.11
N SER A 32 7.57 -4.03 -12.85
CA SER A 32 7.74 -2.69 -13.37
C SER A 32 8.68 -1.82 -12.54
N GLY A 33 8.84 -2.13 -11.24
CA GLY A 33 9.67 -1.34 -10.33
C GLY A 33 9.08 0.04 -10.01
N ASP A 34 7.81 0.26 -10.34
CA ASP A 34 7.10 1.50 -10.06
C ASP A 34 6.82 1.66 -8.56
N VAL A 35 6.70 2.91 -8.12
CA VAL A 35 6.29 3.25 -6.75
C VAL A 35 4.90 2.68 -6.51
N CYS A 36 4.77 1.88 -5.45
CA CYS A 36 3.52 1.18 -5.13
C CYS A 36 2.93 0.43 -6.34
N THR A 37 3.78 -0.08 -7.25
CA THR A 37 3.40 -0.73 -8.53
C THR A 37 2.42 0.07 -9.40
N GLY A 38 2.34 1.38 -9.20
CA GLY A 38 1.33 2.23 -9.84
C GLY A 38 -0.10 1.98 -9.36
N ARG A 39 -0.27 1.24 -8.26
CA ARG A 39 -1.55 0.77 -7.69
C ARG A 39 -1.77 1.30 -6.27
N GLY A 40 -1.11 2.40 -5.91
CA GLY A 40 -1.26 3.01 -4.60
C GLY A 40 -0.61 4.37 -4.51
N PHE A 41 -0.83 5.02 -3.37
CA PHE A 41 -0.21 6.30 -3.02
C PHE A 41 0.86 6.09 -1.97
N CYS A 42 2.03 6.69 -2.17
CA CYS A 42 3.06 6.67 -1.15
C CYS A 42 2.73 7.69 -0.06
N LEU A 43 2.63 7.21 1.18
CA LEU A 43 2.37 8.02 2.36
C LEU A 43 3.60 8.08 3.25
N ASP A 44 3.81 9.23 3.90
CA ASP A 44 4.79 9.32 4.97
C ASP A 44 4.22 8.74 6.27
N THR A 45 5.03 7.94 6.96
CA THR A 45 4.63 7.28 8.19
C THR A 45 5.80 7.21 9.16
N ARG A 46 5.56 6.61 10.33
CA ARG A 46 6.61 6.30 11.30
C ARG A 46 6.51 4.87 11.75
N THR A 47 7.66 4.27 12.02
CA THR A 47 7.73 2.97 12.69
C THR A 47 7.29 3.10 14.14
N LEU A 48 7.05 1.96 14.79
CA LEU A 48 6.75 1.92 16.23
C LEU A 48 7.90 2.48 17.08
N ASP A 49 9.13 2.40 16.57
CA ASP A 49 10.33 2.95 17.20
C ASP A 49 10.50 4.46 16.95
N GLY A 50 9.58 5.09 16.19
CA GLY A 50 9.56 6.52 15.90
C GLY A 50 10.39 6.94 14.69
N ASP A 51 11.07 5.99 14.03
CA ASP A 51 11.85 6.22 12.83
C ASP A 51 10.95 6.59 11.65
N ARG A 52 11.51 7.36 10.72
CA ARG A 52 10.81 7.73 9.49
C ARG A 52 10.65 6.51 8.60
N ALA A 53 9.44 6.30 8.13
CA ALA A 53 9.12 5.27 7.17
C ALA A 53 8.15 5.83 6.13
N SER A 54 7.92 5.05 5.09
CA SER A 54 6.89 5.29 4.09
C SER A 54 6.13 3.99 3.90
N LEU A 55 4.86 4.08 3.51
CA LEU A 55 4.06 2.92 3.13
C LEU A 55 3.25 3.24 1.88
N CYS A 56 2.84 2.20 1.17
CA CYS A 56 1.91 2.34 0.08
C CYS A 56 0.48 2.15 0.57
N ASP A 57 -0.35 3.17 0.38
CA ASP A 57 -1.80 3.07 0.52
C ASP A 57 -2.39 2.57 -0.79
N CYS A 58 -2.68 1.26 -0.82
CA CYS A 58 -3.09 0.57 -2.02
C CYS A 58 -4.52 0.91 -2.43
N ILE A 59 -4.75 1.01 -3.74
CA ILE A 59 -6.12 1.10 -4.26
C ILE A 59 -6.89 -0.20 -3.92
N PRO A 60 -8.22 -0.15 -3.77
CA PRO A 60 -9.02 -1.31 -3.39
C PRO A 60 -8.73 -2.54 -4.26
N GLY A 61 -8.54 -3.67 -3.59
CA GLY A 61 -8.27 -4.95 -4.23
C GLY A 61 -6.81 -5.23 -4.58
N TYR A 62 -5.88 -4.40 -4.07
CA TYR A 62 -4.45 -4.71 -4.05
C TYR A 62 -3.88 -4.62 -2.64
N VAL A 63 -2.89 -5.46 -2.35
CA VAL A 63 -2.19 -5.56 -1.07
C VAL A 63 -0.71 -5.87 -1.30
N GLY A 64 0.07 -5.88 -0.21
CA GLY A 64 1.53 -5.99 -0.22
C GLY A 64 2.20 -4.64 0.07
N ASP A 65 3.49 -4.67 0.39
CA ASP A 65 4.25 -3.48 0.78
C ASP A 65 4.31 -2.43 -0.34
N ALA A 66 4.26 -2.87 -1.60
CA ALA A 66 4.23 -2.05 -2.79
C ALA A 66 2.96 -2.27 -3.64
N CYS A 67 1.87 -2.77 -3.04
CA CYS A 67 0.60 -3.05 -3.74
C CYS A 67 0.71 -4.04 -4.90
N GLU A 68 1.72 -4.91 -4.85
CA GLU A 68 2.07 -5.83 -5.93
C GLU A 68 1.14 -7.03 -6.06
N THR A 69 0.39 -7.34 -5.01
CA THR A 69 -0.49 -8.52 -4.95
C THR A 69 -1.93 -8.10 -5.20
N GLU A 70 -2.55 -8.67 -6.24
CA GLU A 70 -4.00 -8.54 -6.45
C GLU A 70 -4.75 -9.49 -5.53
N CYS A 71 -5.82 -8.99 -4.92
CA CYS A 71 -6.65 -9.80 -4.02
C CYS A 71 -7.36 -10.93 -4.78
N PRO A 72 -7.53 -12.11 -4.16
CA PRO A 72 -8.38 -13.16 -4.73
C PRO A 72 -9.77 -12.63 -5.07
N GLY A 73 -10.32 -12.97 -6.25
CA GLY A 73 -11.57 -12.37 -6.76
C GLY A 73 -11.36 -11.11 -7.61
N GLY A 74 -10.13 -10.60 -7.67
CA GLY A 74 -9.70 -9.47 -8.48
C GLY A 74 -9.99 -8.11 -7.85
N ALA A 75 -9.46 -7.05 -8.47
CA ALA A 75 -9.59 -5.69 -7.94
C ALA A 75 -11.04 -5.16 -7.91
N ALA A 76 -11.89 -5.62 -8.82
CA ALA A 76 -13.29 -5.20 -8.90
C ALA A 76 -14.17 -5.86 -7.81
N PHE A 77 -13.85 -7.11 -7.45
CA PHE A 77 -14.59 -7.90 -6.46
C PHE A 77 -13.61 -8.58 -5.49
N PRO A 78 -12.88 -7.79 -4.69
CA PRO A 78 -11.90 -8.33 -3.77
C PRO A 78 -12.58 -9.31 -2.81
N CYS A 79 -11.95 -10.46 -2.62
CA CYS A 79 -12.47 -11.57 -1.83
C CYS A 79 -13.86 -12.04 -2.24
N SER A 80 -14.20 -11.86 -3.52
CA SER A 80 -15.53 -12.13 -4.09
C SER A 80 -16.67 -11.43 -3.33
N GLY A 81 -16.39 -10.37 -2.59
CA GLY A 81 -17.36 -9.68 -1.72
C GLY A 81 -17.67 -10.38 -0.39
N HIS A 82 -16.94 -11.45 -0.05
CA HIS A 82 -17.16 -12.26 1.15
C HIS A 82 -16.02 -12.16 2.19
N GLY A 83 -15.20 -11.12 2.06
CA GLY A 83 -14.04 -10.92 2.93
C GLY A 83 -13.40 -9.56 2.73
N SER A 84 -12.46 -9.26 3.61
CA SER A 84 -11.56 -8.12 3.49
C SER A 84 -10.20 -8.61 3.03
N CYS A 85 -9.63 -7.94 2.05
CA CYS A 85 -8.27 -8.25 1.62
C CYS A 85 -7.28 -7.62 2.61
N SER A 86 -6.44 -8.45 3.20
CA SER A 86 -5.52 -8.06 4.27
C SER A 86 -4.08 -8.17 3.80
N SER A 87 -3.31 -7.12 4.05
CA SER A 87 -1.88 -7.09 3.74
C SER A 87 -1.06 -8.00 4.65
N SER A 88 -1.54 -8.33 5.85
CA SER A 88 -0.82 -9.18 6.80
C SER A 88 -0.83 -10.67 6.42
N THR A 89 -1.92 -11.14 5.83
CA THR A 89 -2.08 -12.51 5.32
C THR A 89 -1.80 -12.61 3.82
N ASN A 90 -1.58 -11.47 3.17
CA ASN A 90 -1.46 -11.32 1.72
C ASN A 90 -2.61 -12.04 0.99
N GLY A 91 -3.82 -11.91 1.52
CA GLY A 91 -4.95 -12.75 1.17
C GLY A 91 -6.28 -12.27 1.73
N CYS A 92 -7.31 -13.09 1.54
CA CYS A 92 -8.66 -12.78 1.98
C CYS A 92 -8.90 -13.24 3.40
N GLU A 93 -9.14 -12.28 4.29
CA GLU A 93 -9.71 -12.53 5.59
C GLU A 93 -11.24 -12.57 5.45
N CYS A 94 -11.80 -13.76 5.53
CA CYS A 94 -13.24 -13.96 5.48
C CYS A 94 -13.92 -13.16 6.60
N THR A 95 -14.97 -12.42 6.28
CA THR A 95 -15.76 -11.75 7.32
C THR A 95 -16.44 -12.81 8.19
N ALA A 96 -16.29 -12.76 9.52
CA ALA A 96 -16.99 -13.67 10.43
C ALA A 96 -18.44 -13.19 10.69
N SER A 97 -19.24 -13.06 9.63
CA SER A 97 -20.63 -12.62 9.69
C SER A 97 -21.55 -13.73 9.19
N ASN A 98 -22.74 -13.87 9.79
CA ASN A 98 -23.76 -14.84 9.36
C ASN A 98 -24.44 -14.45 8.03
N GLU A 99 -24.05 -13.30 7.45
CA GLU A 99 -24.62 -12.72 6.23
C GLU A 99 -23.61 -12.74 5.06
N THR A 100 -22.30 -12.65 5.33
CA THR A 100 -21.25 -12.62 4.29
C THR A 100 -20.06 -13.57 4.55
N GLY A 101 -20.10 -14.39 5.60
CA GLY A 101 -19.03 -15.29 6.04
C GLY A 101 -19.38 -16.78 6.15
N HIS A 102 -18.44 -17.66 5.83
CA HIS A 102 -18.58 -19.11 6.03
C HIS A 102 -18.14 -19.50 7.45
N TRP A 103 -19.07 -19.90 8.30
CA TRP A 103 -18.76 -20.68 9.51
C TRP A 103 -18.35 -22.09 9.09
N GLY A 104 -17.06 -22.42 9.26
CA GLY A 104 -16.59 -23.80 9.24
C GLY A 104 -16.99 -24.51 10.53
N SER A 105 -17.71 -25.62 10.36
CA SER A 105 -18.28 -26.55 11.34
C SER A 105 -17.36 -27.03 12.45
#